data_AF-A0A7J2NDU9-F1
#
_entry.id   AF-A0A7J2NDU9-F1
#
_cell.length_a   1.000
_cell.length_b   1.000
_cell.length_c   1.000
_cell.angle_alpha   90.00
_cell.angle_beta   90.00
_cell.angle_gamma   90.00
#
_symmetry.space_group_name_H-M   'P 1'
#
loop_
_entity.id
_entity.type
_entity.pdbx_description
1 polymer ?
#
loop_
_entity_poly.entity_id
_entity_poly.type
_entity_poly.pdbx_seq_one_letter_code
_entity_poly.pdbx_strand_id
1 'polypeptide(L)'
;MLKKNSIVLLAVIFAFSMLFLAGCNSKKDLGTNPFIGGIKALSLEFIPNAPPLEILDSGLQPFSVAVKVTNEGEAEVKAENARVWIDGFSPSLYDTRSELLFKPLEMDLMRTRMTADRSIVPGGSVTELFPVDGDLVYKFSVSGNQEQAFRANLCYLYKTEATSSICFDSVLVRPAGDGICLLSGQKQVFASSGPVTVSALSQQPVGTDRLRIEFKVEHLGSGKVIKPFLDNFIEDTCLTSTQQDYFTNENIVFVKVDPIGSWSSGRFECRFSTNPEFSSAAVRSGSYGVSCVTVSGKDTCKPNVPQSNQQGFVRLIPYTDGEGDYGTVVCDYYYGNEDKGNFITQLNIQLFYQYKQSAMRKVIIKHTDFE
;
A
#
# COMPACT_ATOMS: atom_id res chain seq x y z
N MET A 1 -25.29 49.12 -29.32
CA MET A 1 -24.67 48.87 -30.64
C MET A 1 -23.17 49.09 -30.51
N LEU A 2 -22.39 48.02 -30.33
CA LEU A 2 -20.93 48.10 -30.33
C LEU A 2 -20.46 48.45 -31.75
N LYS A 3 -19.71 49.54 -31.89
CA LYS A 3 -19.17 49.99 -33.19
C LYS A 3 -18.27 48.88 -33.75
N LYS A 4 -18.39 48.61 -35.04
CA LYS A 4 -17.66 47.55 -35.79
C LYS A 4 -16.15 47.55 -35.51
N ASN A 5 -15.57 48.72 -35.20
CA ASN A 5 -14.14 48.87 -34.90
C ASN A 5 -13.75 48.37 -33.50
N SER A 6 -14.68 48.31 -32.53
CA SER A 6 -14.43 47.77 -31.18
C SER A 6 -14.41 46.24 -31.15
N ILE A 7 -15.12 45.57 -32.07
CA ILE A 7 -15.14 44.10 -32.17
C ILE A 7 -13.80 43.57 -32.71
N VAL A 8 -13.20 44.29 -33.67
CA VAL A 8 -11.89 43.92 -34.24
C VAL A 8 -10.78 44.06 -33.20
N LEU A 9 -10.80 45.10 -32.36
CA LEU A 9 -9.81 45.30 -31.30
C LEU A 9 -9.87 44.18 -30.25
N LEU A 10 -11.08 43.76 -29.87
CA LEU A 10 -11.30 42.67 -28.90
C LEU A 10 -10.83 41.32 -29.43
N ALA A 11 -11.03 41.03 -30.72
CA ALA A 11 -10.56 39.81 -31.35
C ALA A 11 -9.02 39.75 -31.41
N VAL A 12 -8.34 40.87 -31.66
CA VAL A 12 -6.87 40.93 -31.69
C VAL A 12 -6.27 40.76 -30.29
N ILE A 13 -6.86 41.36 -29.26
CA ILE A 13 -6.40 41.19 -27.87
C ILE A 13 -6.59 39.74 -27.40
N PHE A 14 -7.71 39.11 -27.78
CA PHE A 14 -7.96 37.70 -27.46
C PHE A 14 -6.97 36.76 -28.18
N ALA A 15 -6.66 37.02 -29.45
CA ALA A 15 -5.66 36.26 -30.20
C ALA A 15 -4.25 36.43 -29.62
N PHE A 16 -3.88 37.63 -29.17
CA PHE A 16 -2.58 37.89 -28.54
C PHE A 16 -2.47 37.27 -27.14
N SER A 17 -3.57 37.20 -26.38
CA SER A 17 -3.64 36.49 -25.09
C SER A 17 -3.42 34.98 -25.23
N MET A 18 -3.93 34.37 -26.31
CA MET A 18 -3.68 32.95 -26.59
C MET A 18 -2.22 32.63 -26.93
N LEU A 19 -1.45 33.60 -27.45
CA LEU A 19 -0.02 33.42 -27.75
C LEU A 19 0.87 33.36 -26.50
N PHE A 20 0.46 33.96 -25.38
CA PHE A 20 1.23 33.90 -24.13
C PHE A 20 1.02 32.62 -23.31
N LEU A 21 0.02 31.81 -23.63
CA LEU A 21 -0.23 30.53 -22.95
C LEU A 21 0.66 29.38 -23.46
N ALA A 22 1.40 29.56 -24.57
CA ALA A 22 2.22 28.50 -25.17
C ALA A 22 3.68 28.42 -24.64
N GLY A 23 4.06 29.25 -23.64
CA GLY A 23 5.47 29.54 -23.34
C GLY A 23 6.06 28.97 -22.04
N CYS A 24 5.39 28.09 -21.30
CA CYS A 24 5.93 27.56 -20.04
C CYS A 24 6.11 26.04 -20.09
N ASN A 25 7.07 25.57 -20.88
CA ASN A 25 7.60 24.21 -20.75
C ASN A 25 8.82 24.25 -19.82
N SER A 26 8.55 24.34 -18.52
CA SER A 26 9.51 23.93 -17.51
C SER A 26 9.85 22.47 -17.79
N LYS A 27 11.06 22.20 -18.30
CA LYS A 27 11.64 20.86 -18.26
C LYS A 27 11.69 20.45 -16.80
N LYS A 28 10.63 19.77 -16.32
CA LYS A 28 10.73 18.95 -15.12
C LYS A 28 11.79 17.93 -15.46
N ASP A 29 12.96 18.09 -14.86
CA ASP A 29 13.89 16.99 -14.70
C ASP A 29 13.06 15.87 -14.09
N LEU A 30 12.72 14.89 -14.93
CA LEU A 30 12.13 13.64 -14.51
C LEU A 30 13.24 12.93 -13.76
N GLY A 31 13.43 13.30 -12.49
CA GLY A 31 14.04 12.45 -11.49
C GLY A 31 13.48 11.05 -11.73
N THR A 32 14.37 10.11 -12.02
CA THR A 32 13.99 8.81 -12.56
C THR A 32 13.19 8.09 -11.48
N ASN A 33 11.86 8.11 -11.60
CA ASN A 33 10.98 7.45 -10.63
C ASN A 33 11.43 5.98 -10.51
N PRO A 34 11.88 5.54 -9.32
CA PRO A 34 12.39 4.18 -9.15
C PRO A 34 11.29 3.12 -9.19
N PHE A 35 10.02 3.55 -9.13
CA PHE A 35 8.85 2.68 -9.06
C PHE A 35 7.94 2.85 -10.28
N ILE A 36 7.17 1.81 -10.57
CA ILE A 36 6.04 1.88 -11.50
C ILE A 36 4.93 2.72 -10.87
N GLY A 37 4.63 2.45 -9.59
CA GLY A 37 3.57 3.12 -8.84
C GLY A 37 2.16 2.70 -9.25
N GLY A 38 1.19 3.06 -8.40
CA GLY A 38 -0.22 2.69 -8.56
C GLY A 38 -0.87 2.34 -7.24
N ILE A 39 -2.20 2.24 -7.23
CA ILE A 39 -2.99 1.96 -6.01
C ILE A 39 -3.38 0.48 -5.86
N LYS A 40 -2.99 -0.37 -6.81
CA LYS A 40 -3.34 -1.79 -6.81
C LYS A 40 -2.14 -2.63 -6.41
N ALA A 41 -2.39 -3.65 -5.61
CA ALA A 41 -1.43 -4.69 -5.28
C ALA A 41 -1.82 -5.99 -6.00
N LEU A 42 -2.87 -6.66 -5.54
CA LEU A 42 -3.47 -7.78 -6.25
C LEU A 42 -4.81 -7.37 -6.86
N SER A 43 -5.18 -7.93 -8.01
CA SER A 43 -6.55 -7.94 -8.54
C SER A 43 -7.18 -9.31 -8.38
N LEU A 44 -8.50 -9.32 -8.17
CA LEU A 44 -9.32 -10.51 -7.99
C LEU A 44 -10.51 -10.43 -8.93
N GLU A 45 -10.63 -11.39 -9.86
CA GLU A 45 -11.63 -11.37 -10.91
C GLU A 45 -12.24 -12.76 -11.09
N PHE A 46 -13.55 -12.85 -11.33
CA PHE A 46 -14.15 -14.12 -11.77
C PHE A 46 -13.76 -14.39 -13.22
N ILE A 47 -13.36 -15.63 -13.52
CA ILE A 47 -13.15 -16.06 -14.91
C ILE A 47 -14.50 -16.01 -15.65
N PRO A 48 -14.53 -15.53 -16.90
CA PRO A 48 -15.75 -15.54 -17.71
C PRO A 48 -16.40 -16.92 -17.70
N ASN A 49 -17.72 -16.96 -17.47
CA ASN A 49 -18.52 -18.19 -17.38
C ASN A 49 -18.15 -19.19 -16.24
N ALA A 50 -17.34 -18.81 -15.25
CA ALA A 50 -17.10 -19.62 -14.05
C ALA A 50 -17.20 -18.76 -12.76
N PRO A 51 -18.39 -18.60 -12.15
CA PRO A 51 -19.59 -19.38 -12.39
C PRO A 51 -20.33 -19.00 -13.70
N PRO A 52 -21.18 -19.89 -14.23
CA PRO A 52 -22.14 -19.56 -15.27
C PRO A 52 -23.01 -18.36 -14.86
N LEU A 53 -23.55 -17.61 -15.82
CA LEU A 53 -24.52 -16.56 -15.52
C LEU A 53 -25.86 -17.13 -15.03
N GLU A 54 -26.16 -18.37 -15.41
CA GLU A 54 -27.38 -19.07 -15.08
C GLU A 54 -27.05 -20.53 -14.75
N ILE A 55 -27.69 -21.08 -13.71
CA ILE A 55 -27.61 -22.48 -13.31
C ILE A 55 -29.02 -23.05 -13.15
N LEU A 56 -29.18 -24.35 -13.28
CA LEU A 56 -30.47 -25.04 -13.06
C LEU A 56 -30.65 -25.45 -11.60
N ASP A 57 -31.89 -25.45 -11.15
CA ASP A 57 -32.28 -25.96 -9.83
C ASP A 57 -32.32 -27.50 -9.78
N SER A 58 -32.76 -28.08 -8.65
CA SER A 58 -33.04 -29.52 -8.51
C SER A 58 -31.87 -30.48 -8.80
N GLY A 59 -30.63 -30.00 -8.67
CA GLY A 59 -29.41 -30.81 -8.78
C GLY A 59 -29.00 -31.18 -10.21
N LEU A 60 -29.49 -30.45 -11.21
CA LEU A 60 -29.38 -30.86 -12.62
C LEU A 60 -28.09 -30.41 -13.30
N GLN A 61 -27.46 -29.35 -12.79
CA GLN A 61 -26.30 -28.75 -13.42
C GLN A 61 -25.15 -28.59 -12.41
N PRO A 62 -24.12 -29.45 -12.47
CA PRO A 62 -22.86 -29.20 -11.78
C PRO A 62 -22.13 -28.02 -12.41
N PHE A 63 -21.48 -27.21 -11.59
CA PHE A 63 -20.64 -26.11 -12.03
C PHE A 63 -19.51 -25.82 -11.04
N SER A 64 -18.48 -25.14 -11.52
CA SER A 64 -17.37 -24.66 -10.71
C SER A 64 -17.27 -23.13 -10.77
N VAL A 65 -16.66 -22.56 -9.73
CA VAL A 65 -16.30 -21.14 -9.65
C VAL A 65 -14.80 -21.04 -9.89
N ALA A 66 -14.38 -20.18 -10.82
CA ALA A 66 -12.96 -19.94 -11.07
C ALA A 66 -12.65 -18.47 -10.88
N VAL A 67 -11.64 -18.16 -10.09
CA VAL A 67 -11.23 -16.79 -9.80
C VAL A 67 -9.77 -16.60 -10.15
N LYS A 68 -9.46 -15.55 -10.90
CA LYS A 68 -8.10 -15.15 -11.23
C LYS A 68 -7.59 -14.15 -10.22
N VAL A 69 -6.42 -14.44 -9.66
CA VAL A 69 -5.65 -13.50 -8.85
C VAL A 69 -4.44 -13.07 -9.66
N THR A 70 -4.25 -11.77 -9.83
CA THR A 70 -3.09 -11.21 -10.56
C THR A 70 -2.34 -10.22 -9.70
N ASN A 71 -1.01 -10.31 -9.66
CA ASN A 71 -0.17 -9.33 -9.00
C ASN A 71 0.12 -8.14 -9.92
N GLU A 72 -0.60 -7.05 -9.70
CA GLU A 72 -0.41 -5.75 -10.38
C GLU A 72 0.60 -4.86 -9.62
N GLY A 73 1.10 -5.36 -8.49
CA GLY A 73 1.96 -4.68 -7.56
C GLY A 73 3.45 -4.94 -7.77
N GLU A 74 4.29 -4.16 -7.09
CA GLU A 74 5.76 -4.24 -7.18
C GLU A 74 6.41 -5.08 -6.06
N ALA A 75 5.61 -5.65 -5.16
CA ALA A 75 6.04 -6.63 -4.17
C ALA A 75 5.60 -8.04 -4.55
N GLU A 76 6.47 -9.02 -4.28
CA GLU A 76 6.15 -10.43 -4.44
C GLU A 76 5.21 -10.87 -3.32
N VAL A 77 4.23 -11.71 -3.65
CA VAL A 77 3.30 -12.28 -2.67
C VAL A 77 3.50 -13.78 -2.64
N LYS A 78 3.89 -14.30 -1.47
CA LYS A 78 4.07 -15.73 -1.25
C LYS A 78 2.72 -16.44 -1.18
N ALA A 79 2.67 -17.66 -1.69
CA ALA A 79 1.48 -18.49 -1.71
C ALA A 79 0.87 -18.65 -0.31
N GLU A 80 1.71 -18.93 0.69
CA GLU A 80 1.30 -19.06 2.09
C GLU A 80 0.79 -17.76 2.72
N ASN A 81 1.15 -16.62 2.12
CA ASN A 81 0.80 -15.27 2.56
C ASN A 81 -0.40 -14.70 1.82
N ALA A 82 -1.17 -15.55 1.14
CA ALA A 82 -2.42 -15.15 0.49
C ALA A 82 -3.45 -16.29 0.54
N ARG A 83 -4.70 -15.94 0.80
CA ARG A 83 -5.82 -16.88 0.87
C ARG A 83 -7.01 -16.37 0.07
N VAL A 84 -7.66 -17.29 -0.62
CA VAL A 84 -8.84 -17.03 -1.43
C VAL A 84 -9.98 -17.90 -0.93
N TRP A 85 -11.17 -17.33 -0.88
CA TRP A 85 -12.37 -18.10 -0.55
C TRP A 85 -13.62 -17.54 -1.22
N ILE A 86 -14.61 -18.40 -1.39
CA ILE A 86 -15.92 -18.05 -1.94
C ILE A 86 -16.96 -18.07 -0.83
N ASP A 87 -17.72 -16.99 -0.71
CA ASP A 87 -18.89 -16.90 0.17
C ASP A 87 -20.08 -16.21 -0.56
N GLY A 88 -21.08 -15.78 0.20
CA GLY A 88 -22.31 -15.18 -0.33
C GLY A 88 -23.47 -16.17 -0.48
N PHE A 89 -23.24 -17.47 -0.30
CA PHE A 89 -24.27 -18.51 -0.34
C PHE A 89 -24.07 -19.53 0.80
N SER A 90 -25.09 -20.34 1.08
CA SER A 90 -25.00 -21.44 2.04
C SER A 90 -24.44 -22.70 1.37
N PRO A 91 -23.26 -23.22 1.77
CA PRO A 91 -22.63 -24.40 1.15
C PRO A 91 -23.54 -25.63 1.05
N SER A 92 -24.39 -25.84 2.06
CA SER A 92 -25.36 -26.94 2.11
C SER A 92 -26.39 -26.91 0.97
N LEU A 93 -26.65 -25.75 0.37
CA LEU A 93 -27.54 -25.63 -0.79
C LEU A 93 -26.89 -26.15 -2.08
N TYR A 94 -25.55 -26.21 -2.12
CA TYR A 94 -24.75 -26.48 -3.32
C TYR A 94 -23.99 -27.82 -3.26
N ASP A 95 -24.43 -28.74 -2.41
CA ASP A 95 -23.77 -30.02 -2.15
C ASP A 95 -22.27 -29.93 -1.78
N THR A 96 -21.90 -28.87 -1.07
CA THR A 96 -20.51 -28.65 -0.69
C THR A 96 -20.39 -28.29 0.79
N ARG A 97 -19.16 -28.13 1.27
CA ARG A 97 -18.83 -27.74 2.65
C ARG A 97 -17.93 -26.52 2.63
N SER A 98 -17.98 -25.72 3.70
CA SER A 98 -17.24 -24.45 3.80
C SER A 98 -15.73 -24.63 3.62
N GLU A 99 -15.18 -25.77 4.05
CA GLU A 99 -13.75 -26.07 3.97
C GLU A 99 -13.28 -26.23 2.52
N LEU A 100 -14.16 -26.62 1.60
CA LEU A 100 -13.86 -26.74 0.17
C LEU A 100 -13.97 -25.41 -0.58
N LEU A 101 -14.43 -24.36 0.08
CA LEU A 101 -14.57 -23.01 -0.49
C LEU A 101 -13.45 -22.07 -0.04
N PHE A 102 -12.39 -22.60 0.54
CA PHE A 102 -11.28 -21.84 1.11
C PHE A 102 -9.95 -22.55 0.85
N LYS A 103 -8.95 -21.82 0.34
CA LYS A 103 -7.58 -22.33 0.20
C LYS A 103 -6.52 -21.21 0.18
N PRO A 104 -5.25 -21.51 0.50
CA PRO A 104 -4.14 -20.65 0.12
C PRO A 104 -4.02 -20.57 -1.41
N LEU A 105 -3.22 -19.64 -1.92
CA LEU A 105 -2.88 -19.65 -3.34
C LEU A 105 -2.08 -20.90 -3.70
N GLU A 106 -2.22 -21.38 -4.94
CA GLU A 106 -1.46 -22.54 -5.44
C GLU A 106 0.02 -22.24 -5.67
N MET A 107 0.39 -20.97 -5.90
CA MET A 107 1.76 -20.56 -6.15
C MET A 107 2.05 -19.10 -5.80
N ASP A 108 3.35 -18.80 -5.65
CA ASP A 108 3.86 -17.44 -5.45
C ASP A 108 3.51 -16.54 -6.64
N LEU A 109 3.09 -15.32 -6.35
CA LEU A 109 2.83 -14.31 -7.35
C LEU A 109 4.00 -13.35 -7.48
N MET A 110 4.77 -13.53 -8.56
CA MET A 110 5.90 -12.67 -8.91
C MET A 110 5.45 -11.21 -9.05
N ARG A 111 6.29 -10.28 -8.58
CA ARG A 111 6.04 -8.83 -8.70
C ARG A 111 6.03 -8.36 -10.15
N THR A 112 5.22 -7.33 -10.42
CA THR A 112 5.41 -6.46 -11.58
C THR A 112 6.71 -5.69 -11.41
N ARG A 113 7.50 -5.55 -12.49
CA ARG A 113 8.80 -4.87 -12.42
C ARG A 113 9.12 -4.08 -13.67
N MET A 114 9.87 -3.01 -13.51
CA MET A 114 10.40 -2.21 -14.61
C MET A 114 11.82 -2.68 -14.96
N THR A 115 12.09 -2.89 -16.25
CA THR A 115 13.42 -3.23 -16.76
C THR A 115 14.27 -1.97 -16.98
N ALA A 116 15.57 -2.13 -17.26
CA ALA A 116 16.51 -1.01 -17.42
C ALA A 116 16.16 -0.07 -18.60
N ASP A 117 15.46 -0.59 -19.61
CA ASP A 117 14.90 0.14 -20.75
C ASP A 117 13.54 0.78 -20.46
N ARG A 118 13.04 0.71 -19.22
CA ARG A 118 11.73 1.19 -18.74
C ARG A 118 10.52 0.43 -19.29
N SER A 119 10.71 -0.76 -19.86
CA SER A 119 9.59 -1.65 -20.17
C SER A 119 9.01 -2.25 -18.89
N ILE A 120 7.69 -2.46 -18.85
CA ILE A 120 7.00 -3.08 -17.72
C ILE A 120 6.84 -4.57 -17.98
N VAL A 121 7.37 -5.39 -17.08
CA VAL A 121 7.11 -6.84 -17.05
C VAL A 121 5.96 -7.09 -16.07
N PRO A 122 4.82 -7.62 -16.53
CA PRO A 122 3.67 -7.89 -15.67
C PRO A 122 4.02 -8.92 -14.59
N GLY A 123 3.37 -8.80 -13.42
CA GLY A 123 3.47 -9.79 -12.36
C GLY A 123 2.80 -11.12 -12.69
N GLY A 124 2.93 -12.07 -11.76
CA GLY A 124 2.33 -13.39 -11.87
C GLY A 124 0.81 -13.38 -11.72
N SER A 125 0.15 -14.40 -12.27
CA SER A 125 -1.27 -14.64 -12.04
C SER A 125 -1.55 -16.12 -11.83
N VAL A 126 -2.52 -16.43 -10.99
CA VAL A 126 -3.01 -17.79 -10.72
C VAL A 126 -4.53 -17.82 -10.84
N THR A 127 -5.08 -18.95 -11.27
CA THR A 127 -6.54 -19.17 -11.33
C THR A 127 -6.90 -20.24 -10.30
N GLU A 128 -7.71 -19.86 -9.33
CA GLU A 128 -8.17 -20.74 -8.27
C GLU A 128 -9.56 -21.28 -8.58
N LEU A 129 -9.68 -22.61 -8.57
CA LEU A 129 -10.95 -23.33 -8.75
C LEU A 129 -11.61 -23.65 -7.40
N PHE A 130 -12.94 -23.51 -7.36
CA PHE A 130 -13.80 -23.84 -6.23
C PHE A 130 -15.04 -24.64 -6.68
N PRO A 131 -15.45 -25.66 -5.92
CA PRO A 131 -14.82 -26.15 -4.70
C PRO A 131 -13.43 -26.77 -4.99
N VAL A 132 -12.61 -26.94 -3.95
CA VAL A 132 -11.28 -27.56 -4.10
C VAL A 132 -11.38 -29.00 -4.61
N ASP A 133 -12.50 -29.67 -4.33
CA ASP A 133 -12.83 -31.00 -4.83
C ASP A 133 -14.33 -31.08 -5.18
N GLY A 134 -14.65 -31.78 -6.27
CA GLY A 134 -16.01 -31.90 -6.81
C GLY A 134 -16.52 -30.67 -7.57
N ASP A 135 -17.85 -30.59 -7.69
CA ASP A 135 -18.57 -29.47 -8.31
C ASP A 135 -19.60 -28.90 -7.34
N LEU A 136 -20.01 -27.65 -7.56
CA LEU A 136 -21.21 -27.08 -6.93
C LEU A 136 -22.45 -27.57 -7.66
N VAL A 137 -23.45 -28.02 -6.90
CA VAL A 137 -24.73 -28.50 -7.43
C VAL A 137 -25.87 -27.96 -6.59
N TYR A 138 -26.69 -27.06 -7.13
CA TYR A 138 -27.82 -26.51 -6.39
C TYR A 138 -28.93 -27.56 -6.20
N LYS A 139 -29.16 -28.00 -4.95
CA LYS A 139 -29.97 -29.21 -4.66
C LYS A 139 -31.48 -29.01 -4.63
N PHE A 140 -31.93 -27.79 -4.41
CA PHE A 140 -33.33 -27.51 -4.10
C PHE A 140 -34.08 -27.06 -5.35
N SER A 141 -35.39 -27.28 -5.41
CA SER A 141 -36.23 -26.64 -6.42
C SER A 141 -36.66 -25.26 -5.93
N VAL A 142 -36.70 -24.27 -6.82
CA VAL A 142 -37.09 -22.88 -6.50
C VAL A 142 -38.40 -22.52 -7.18
N SER A 143 -39.28 -21.77 -6.50
CA SER A 143 -40.50 -21.25 -7.14
C SER A 143 -40.17 -20.03 -8.00
N GLY A 144 -39.68 -20.26 -9.23
CA GLY A 144 -39.25 -19.24 -10.17
C GLY A 144 -37.76 -18.84 -10.04
N ASN A 145 -37.30 -18.00 -10.98
CA ASN A 145 -35.89 -17.62 -11.06
C ASN A 145 -35.44 -16.82 -9.82
N GLN A 146 -34.30 -17.19 -9.23
CA GLN A 146 -33.72 -16.50 -8.07
C GLN A 146 -32.32 -15.98 -8.37
N GLU A 147 -31.98 -14.79 -7.88
CA GLU A 147 -30.60 -14.28 -7.97
C GLU A 147 -29.78 -14.75 -6.76
N GLN A 148 -28.64 -15.37 -7.01
CA GLN A 148 -27.62 -15.69 -6.01
C GLN A 148 -26.37 -14.83 -6.26
N ALA A 149 -25.88 -14.17 -5.22
CA ALA A 149 -24.57 -13.52 -5.26
C ALA A 149 -23.48 -14.49 -4.80
N PHE A 150 -22.46 -14.67 -5.63
CA PHE A 150 -21.20 -15.29 -5.28
C PHE A 150 -20.18 -14.19 -5.01
N ARG A 151 -19.51 -14.25 -3.87
CA ARG A 151 -18.46 -13.31 -3.51
C ARG A 151 -17.14 -14.06 -3.38
N ALA A 152 -16.18 -13.66 -4.19
CA ALA A 152 -14.81 -14.08 -4.05
C ALA A 152 -14.10 -13.10 -3.12
N ASN A 153 -13.38 -13.60 -2.14
CA ASN A 153 -12.60 -12.81 -1.21
C ASN A 153 -11.14 -13.21 -1.33
N LEU A 154 -10.27 -12.23 -1.19
CA LEU A 154 -8.82 -12.40 -1.20
C LEU A 154 -8.26 -11.64 0.00
N CYS A 155 -7.45 -12.33 0.79
CA CYS A 155 -6.69 -11.74 1.88
C CYS A 155 -5.21 -12.08 1.74
N TYR A 156 -4.33 -11.09 1.87
CA TYR A 156 -2.90 -11.27 1.65
C TYR A 156 -2.05 -10.32 2.49
N LEU A 157 -0.84 -10.75 2.82
CA LEU A 157 0.20 -9.85 3.34
C LEU A 157 0.86 -9.13 2.17
N TYR A 158 1.08 -7.83 2.34
CA TYR A 158 1.67 -7.01 1.29
C TYR A 158 2.64 -5.98 1.86
N LYS A 159 3.56 -5.52 1.00
CA LYS A 159 4.56 -4.52 1.31
C LYS A 159 4.53 -3.40 0.27
N THR A 160 4.43 -2.16 0.73
CA THR A 160 4.66 -0.98 -0.12
C THR A 160 5.99 -0.34 0.29
N GLU A 161 6.82 0.02 -0.69
CA GLU A 161 8.07 0.74 -0.48
C GLU A 161 7.93 2.17 -0.97
N ALA A 162 8.45 3.14 -0.23
CA ALA A 162 8.52 4.52 -0.65
C ALA A 162 9.90 5.10 -0.37
N THR A 163 10.32 6.03 -1.22
CA THR A 163 11.57 6.77 -1.06
C THR A 163 11.37 8.26 -1.28
N SER A 164 12.11 9.06 -0.52
CA SER A 164 12.13 10.50 -0.66
C SER A 164 13.51 11.05 -0.37
N SER A 165 13.90 12.12 -1.06
CA SER A 165 15.16 12.82 -0.80
C SER A 165 14.95 13.86 0.29
N ILE A 166 15.68 13.71 1.40
CA ILE A 166 15.68 14.62 2.54
C ILE A 166 16.99 15.41 2.57
N CYS A 167 16.88 16.64 3.07
CA CYS A 167 17.96 17.63 3.03
C CYS A 167 18.52 17.86 4.43
N PHE A 168 19.83 17.78 4.58
CA PHE A 168 20.54 18.11 5.80
C PHE A 168 21.43 19.32 5.57
N ASP A 169 21.47 20.19 6.58
CA ASP A 169 22.33 21.36 6.56
C ASP A 169 22.83 21.63 7.99
N SER A 170 24.11 21.95 8.09
CA SER A 170 24.76 22.36 9.34
C SER A 170 24.17 23.63 9.95
N VAL A 171 23.46 24.45 9.17
CA VAL A 171 22.81 25.68 9.62
C VAL A 171 21.32 25.61 9.31
N LEU A 172 20.51 25.42 10.35
CA LEU A 172 19.06 25.25 10.22
C LEU A 172 18.27 26.56 10.01
N VAL A 173 18.89 27.69 10.34
CA VAL A 173 18.29 29.03 10.21
C VAL A 173 19.05 29.79 9.13
N ARG A 174 18.57 29.70 7.89
CA ARG A 174 19.10 30.47 6.75
C ARG A 174 18.00 31.23 6.02
N PRO A 175 18.32 32.37 5.39
CA PRO A 175 17.46 32.98 4.36
C PRO A 175 17.16 31.96 3.25
N ALA A 176 15.94 31.98 2.72
CA ALA A 176 15.55 31.08 1.63
C ALA A 176 16.45 31.29 0.40
N GLY A 177 17.09 30.21 -0.09
CA GLY A 177 17.90 30.21 -1.32
C GLY A 177 19.39 29.91 -1.12
N ASP A 178 19.92 29.96 0.11
CA ASP A 178 21.33 29.65 0.40
C ASP A 178 21.50 28.21 0.93
N GLY A 179 21.79 27.26 0.05
CA GLY A 179 22.07 25.86 0.40
C GLY A 179 22.03 24.91 -0.79
N ILE A 180 22.43 23.65 -0.58
CA ILE A 180 22.37 22.59 -1.61
C ILE A 180 20.91 22.20 -1.90
N CYS A 181 20.03 22.34 -0.91
CA CYS A 181 18.62 21.99 -0.99
C CYS A 181 17.79 22.81 0.03
N LEU A 182 16.48 22.88 -0.19
CA LEU A 182 15.56 23.56 0.73
C LEU A 182 15.32 22.69 1.97
N LEU A 183 15.59 23.20 3.17
CA LEU A 183 15.35 22.48 4.43
C LEU A 183 13.87 22.35 4.80
N SER A 184 13.07 23.31 4.37
CA SER A 184 11.64 23.37 4.67
C SER A 184 10.80 23.10 3.44
N GLY A 185 9.69 22.39 3.62
CA GLY A 185 8.65 22.22 2.60
C GLY A 185 8.39 20.77 2.21
N GLN A 186 7.51 20.61 1.23
CA GLN A 186 7.13 19.32 0.67
C GLN A 186 8.30 18.69 -0.08
N LYS A 187 8.48 17.40 0.10
CA LYS A 187 9.46 16.57 -0.59
C LYS A 187 8.75 15.67 -1.57
N GLN A 188 9.42 15.43 -2.70
CA GLN A 188 8.92 14.47 -3.65
C GLN A 188 9.02 13.07 -3.05
N VAL A 189 7.91 12.34 -3.08
CA VAL A 189 7.83 10.94 -2.67
C VAL A 189 7.63 10.10 -3.92
N PHE A 190 8.37 9.02 -4.01
CA PHE A 190 8.14 7.96 -4.97
C PHE A 190 7.74 6.72 -4.20
N ALA A 191 6.67 6.05 -4.60
CA ALA A 191 6.16 4.88 -3.91
C ALA A 191 5.85 3.76 -4.89
N SER A 192 6.06 2.53 -4.45
CA SER A 192 5.73 1.32 -5.16
C SER A 192 4.22 1.11 -5.23
N SER A 193 3.77 0.31 -6.19
CA SER A 193 2.35 -0.04 -6.32
C SER A 193 1.79 -0.74 -5.09
N GLY A 194 0.69 -0.21 -4.53
CA GLY A 194 -0.03 -0.81 -3.43
C GLY A 194 -1.22 0.03 -2.93
N PRO A 195 -2.23 -0.60 -2.29
CA PRO A 195 -3.42 0.11 -1.81
C PRO A 195 -3.16 1.02 -0.61
N VAL A 196 -2.08 0.80 0.13
CA VAL A 196 -1.61 1.71 1.18
C VAL A 196 -0.26 2.26 0.77
N THR A 197 -0.10 3.58 0.79
CA THR A 197 1.09 4.26 0.28
C THR A 197 1.50 5.46 1.13
N VAL A 198 2.70 5.98 0.89
CA VAL A 198 3.13 7.29 1.43
C VAL A 198 2.78 8.35 0.39
N SER A 199 1.78 9.19 0.68
CA SER A 199 1.25 10.15 -0.29
C SER A 199 1.90 11.53 -0.19
N ALA A 200 2.43 11.88 0.97
CA ALA A 200 3.10 13.16 1.18
C ALA A 200 4.23 13.02 2.19
N LEU A 201 5.29 13.81 2.00
CA LEU A 201 6.37 13.96 2.96
C LEU A 201 6.75 15.43 3.03
N SER A 202 6.88 15.96 4.24
CA SER A 202 7.33 17.31 4.51
C SER A 202 8.52 17.29 5.46
N GLN A 203 9.35 18.31 5.32
CA GLN A 203 10.52 18.51 6.16
C GLN A 203 10.48 19.93 6.72
N GLN A 204 10.90 20.12 7.98
CA GLN A 204 11.02 21.42 8.61
C GLN A 204 12.08 21.43 9.71
N PRO A 205 12.92 22.48 9.82
CA PRO A 205 13.77 22.67 10.98
C PRO A 205 12.91 23.03 12.20
N VAL A 206 13.25 22.47 13.37
CA VAL A 206 12.54 22.73 14.63
C VAL A 206 13.55 23.11 15.70
N GLY A 207 13.65 24.39 16.01
CA GLY A 207 14.70 24.90 16.89
C GLY A 207 16.02 25.05 16.14
N THR A 208 17.14 24.90 16.87
CA THR A 208 18.50 25.14 16.33
C THR A 208 19.27 23.86 16.01
N ASP A 209 18.78 22.71 16.45
CA ASP A 209 19.53 21.44 16.49
C ASP A 209 18.70 20.23 16.05
N ARG A 210 17.50 20.45 15.50
CA ARG A 210 16.61 19.35 15.10
C ARG A 210 15.92 19.59 13.77
N LEU A 211 15.84 18.52 12.98
CA LEU A 211 15.06 18.45 11.76
C LEU A 211 13.86 17.53 11.98
N ARG A 212 12.66 18.01 11.65
CA ARG A 212 11.44 17.21 11.67
C ARG A 212 11.06 16.79 10.26
N ILE A 213 10.77 15.52 10.11
CA ILE A 213 10.27 14.88 8.91
C ILE A 213 8.90 14.32 9.24
N GLU A 214 7.89 14.70 8.46
CA GLU A 214 6.53 14.25 8.66
C GLU A 214 6.02 13.66 7.35
N PHE A 215 5.50 12.43 7.37
CA PHE A 215 4.91 11.81 6.19
C PHE A 215 3.54 11.20 6.47
N LYS A 216 2.67 11.30 5.46
CA LYS A 216 1.30 10.80 5.45
C LYS A 216 1.28 9.40 4.85
N VAL A 217 0.78 8.44 5.61
CA VAL A 217 0.42 7.09 5.16
C VAL A 217 -1.06 7.09 4.84
N GLU A 218 -1.44 6.68 3.65
CA GLU A 218 -2.81 6.81 3.14
C GLU A 218 -3.27 5.52 2.47
N HIS A 219 -4.52 5.15 2.74
CA HIS A 219 -5.20 4.01 2.11
C HIS A 219 -6.06 4.50 0.96
N LEU A 220 -5.64 4.15 -0.26
CA LEU A 220 -6.23 4.57 -1.54
C LEU A 220 -7.01 3.44 -2.22
N GLY A 221 -7.01 2.23 -1.65
CA GLY A 221 -7.69 1.07 -2.20
C GLY A 221 -9.13 0.90 -1.68
N SER A 222 -9.91 0.04 -2.33
CA SER A 222 -11.31 -0.23 -1.97
C SER A 222 -11.53 -1.36 -0.95
N GLY A 223 -10.45 -2.05 -0.58
CA GLY A 223 -10.45 -3.13 0.38
C GLY A 223 -10.29 -2.64 1.81
N LYS A 224 -9.97 -3.56 2.72
CA LYS A 224 -9.74 -3.29 4.14
C LYS A 224 -8.29 -3.55 4.50
N VAL A 225 -7.72 -2.65 5.29
CA VAL A 225 -6.38 -2.81 5.87
C VAL A 225 -6.52 -3.47 7.22
N ILE A 226 -5.72 -4.51 7.46
CA ILE A 226 -5.70 -5.28 8.70
C ILE A 226 -4.25 -5.29 9.21
N LYS A 227 -4.10 -5.21 10.54
CA LYS A 227 -2.82 -5.28 11.24
C LYS A 227 -2.03 -6.51 10.78
N PRO A 228 -0.78 -6.35 10.32
CA PRO A 228 0.04 -7.50 9.95
C PRO A 228 0.51 -8.25 11.21
N PHE A 229 0.59 -9.57 11.12
CA PHE A 229 1.29 -10.40 12.09
C PHE A 229 2.77 -10.44 11.73
N LEU A 230 3.63 -10.09 12.68
CA LEU A 230 5.08 -10.00 12.46
C LEU A 230 5.76 -11.38 12.36
N ASP A 231 5.03 -12.46 12.63
CA ASP A 231 5.55 -13.84 12.61
C ASP A 231 5.30 -14.56 11.28
N ASN A 232 5.03 -13.82 10.19
CA ASN A 232 4.86 -14.32 8.81
C ASN A 232 3.76 -15.39 8.61
N PHE A 233 2.85 -15.57 9.58
CA PHE A 233 1.68 -16.41 9.42
C PHE A 233 0.44 -15.53 9.24
N ILE A 234 -0.34 -15.81 8.18
CA ILE A 234 -1.75 -15.43 8.18
C ILE A 234 -2.45 -16.34 9.19
N GLU A 235 -2.51 -15.90 10.44
CA GLU A 235 -3.53 -16.38 11.37
C GLU A 235 -4.91 -15.96 10.86
N ASP A 236 -5.94 -16.70 11.27
CA ASP A 236 -7.32 -16.64 10.77
C ASP A 236 -8.02 -15.27 10.91
N THR A 237 -7.34 -14.20 11.34
CA THR A 237 -7.84 -12.81 11.37
C THR A 237 -8.59 -12.34 10.13
N CYS A 238 -8.32 -12.89 8.93
CA CYS A 238 -9.09 -12.58 7.74
C CYS A 238 -10.46 -13.28 7.64
N LEU A 239 -10.62 -14.38 8.38
CA LEU A 239 -11.80 -15.23 8.50
C LEU A 239 -12.58 -14.99 9.80
N THR A 240 -11.89 -14.75 10.92
CA THR A 240 -12.49 -14.55 12.24
C THR A 240 -12.87 -13.09 12.42
N SER A 241 -14.03 -12.78 11.88
CA SER A 241 -14.74 -11.52 12.04
C SER A 241 -15.56 -11.50 13.33
N THR A 242 -14.96 -11.75 14.50
CA THR A 242 -15.69 -11.45 15.75
C THR A 242 -15.71 -9.92 15.93
N GLN A 243 -16.85 -9.35 16.32
CA GLN A 243 -17.00 -7.89 16.51
C GLN A 243 -15.91 -7.26 17.41
N GLN A 244 -15.32 -8.03 18.31
CA GLN A 244 -14.28 -7.58 19.23
C GLN A 244 -12.92 -7.38 18.55
N ASP A 245 -12.58 -8.22 17.56
CA ASP A 245 -11.29 -8.17 16.83
C ASP A 245 -11.26 -7.04 15.78
N TYR A 246 -12.43 -6.61 15.31
CA TYR A 246 -12.58 -5.56 14.31
C TYR A 246 -11.98 -4.23 14.77
N PHE A 247 -12.26 -3.80 16.00
CA PHE A 247 -11.80 -2.49 16.47
C PHE A 247 -10.29 -2.45 16.74
N THR A 248 -9.69 -3.58 17.14
CA THR A 248 -8.29 -3.63 17.56
C THR A 248 -7.32 -3.82 16.40
N ASN A 249 -7.76 -4.46 15.31
CA ASN A 249 -6.86 -4.87 14.22
C ASN A 249 -7.13 -4.20 12.86
N GLU A 250 -8.28 -3.57 12.63
CA GLU A 250 -8.51 -2.83 11.38
C GLU A 250 -7.70 -1.54 11.31
N ASN A 251 -7.36 -1.14 10.08
CA ASN A 251 -6.71 0.11 9.74
C ASN A 251 -5.36 0.30 10.43
N ILE A 252 -4.58 -0.78 10.62
CA ILE A 252 -3.25 -0.69 11.21
C ILE A 252 -2.20 -1.13 10.19
N VAL A 253 -1.18 -0.29 10.03
CA VAL A 253 -0.04 -0.50 9.13
C VAL A 253 1.23 -0.55 9.97
N PHE A 254 2.07 -1.55 9.75
CA PHE A 254 3.41 -1.57 10.32
C PHE A 254 4.35 -0.77 9.41
N VAL A 255 5.02 0.23 9.98
CA VAL A 255 5.89 1.14 9.26
C VAL A 255 7.31 0.95 9.74
N LYS A 256 8.23 0.81 8.79
CA LYS A 256 9.67 0.77 9.02
C LYS A 256 10.32 1.91 8.24
N VAL A 257 11.14 2.69 8.92
CA VAL A 257 11.84 3.86 8.38
C VAL A 257 13.33 3.62 8.49
N ASP A 258 13.96 3.49 7.32
CA ASP A 258 15.39 3.25 7.18
C ASP A 258 16.01 4.49 6.52
N PRO A 259 16.70 5.32 7.29
CA PRO A 259 17.53 6.34 6.69
C PRO A 259 18.73 5.72 5.98
N ILE A 260 18.87 5.97 4.67
CA ILE A 260 20.07 5.54 3.96
C ILE A 260 21.22 6.45 4.39
N GLY A 261 22.33 5.85 4.84
CA GLY A 261 23.57 6.56 5.19
C GLY A 261 24.12 6.15 6.55
N SER A 262 25.45 6.00 6.64
CA SER A 262 26.14 5.76 7.90
C SER A 262 26.21 7.08 8.67
N TRP A 263 25.25 7.32 9.58
CA TRP A 263 25.22 8.51 10.41
C TRP A 263 26.10 8.27 11.63
N SER A 264 27.27 8.91 11.69
CA SER A 264 28.24 8.64 12.76
C SER A 264 27.89 9.32 14.10
N SER A 265 26.96 10.29 14.13
CA SER A 265 26.76 11.13 15.32
C SER A 265 25.33 11.60 15.61
N GLY A 266 24.41 11.56 14.65
CA GLY A 266 23.01 12.01 14.85
C GLY A 266 22.09 10.94 15.46
N ARG A 267 21.04 11.39 16.16
CA ARG A 267 19.97 10.52 16.69
C ARG A 267 18.71 10.68 15.87
N PHE A 268 18.10 9.57 15.46
CA PHE A 268 16.86 9.56 14.68
C PHE A 268 15.76 8.85 15.44
N GLU A 269 14.63 9.53 15.62
CA GLU A 269 13.51 9.02 16.41
C GLU A 269 12.20 9.22 15.68
N CYS A 270 11.45 8.14 15.45
CA CYS A 270 10.12 8.24 14.87
C CYS A 270 9.04 8.03 15.92
N ARG A 271 8.02 8.87 15.85
CA ARG A 271 6.76 8.76 16.58
C ARG A 271 5.68 8.38 15.58
N PHE A 272 5.08 7.24 15.81
CA PHE A 272 4.01 6.69 14.99
C PHE A 272 2.70 7.12 15.64
N SER A 273 1.87 7.87 14.91
CA SER A 273 0.58 8.33 15.44
C SER A 273 -0.31 7.11 15.68
N THR A 274 -0.31 6.63 16.92
CA THR A 274 -1.38 5.83 17.49
C THR A 274 -2.19 6.79 18.35
N ASN A 275 -3.52 6.75 18.25
CA ASN A 275 -4.40 7.40 19.23
C ASN A 275 -3.83 7.17 20.65
N PRO A 276 -3.64 8.20 21.51
CA PRO A 276 -2.91 8.11 22.78
C PRO A 276 -3.31 6.96 23.71
N GLU A 277 -4.52 6.41 23.56
CA GLU A 277 -5.02 5.27 24.32
C GLU A 277 -4.36 3.91 23.99
N PHE A 278 -3.66 3.78 22.85
CA PHE A 278 -2.98 2.52 22.44
C PHE A 278 -1.45 2.67 22.37
N SER A 279 -0.89 3.57 23.17
CA SER A 279 0.54 3.92 23.25
C SER A 279 1.43 2.85 23.90
N SER A 280 1.36 1.61 23.40
CA SER A 280 2.32 0.55 23.76
C SER A 280 2.83 -0.23 22.54
N ALA A 281 3.02 0.42 21.40
CA ALA A 281 3.98 -0.08 20.43
C ALA A 281 5.38 0.27 20.95
N ALA A 282 6.00 -0.67 21.67
CA ALA A 282 7.38 -0.55 22.11
C ALA A 282 8.28 -0.31 20.89
N VAL A 283 8.80 0.92 20.77
CA VAL A 283 9.97 1.20 19.94
C VAL A 283 11.08 0.31 20.46
N ARG A 284 11.37 -0.80 19.78
CA ARG A 284 12.57 -1.59 20.06
C ARG A 284 13.77 -0.80 19.56
N SER A 285 14.25 0.12 20.38
CA SER A 285 15.59 0.71 20.24
C SER A 285 16.60 -0.44 20.28
N GLY A 286 17.37 -0.62 19.20
CA GLY A 286 18.46 -1.59 19.18
C GLY A 286 19.46 -1.27 20.29
N SER A 287 19.83 -2.28 21.08
CA SER A 287 20.85 -2.16 22.13
C SER A 287 22.22 -1.85 21.52
N TYR A 288 22.90 -0.85 22.06
CA TYR A 288 24.26 -0.45 21.68
C TYR A 288 25.27 -1.56 22.00
N GLY A 289 26.07 -1.99 21.00
CA GLY A 289 27.22 -2.87 21.19
C GLY A 289 28.49 -2.18 20.69
N VAL A 290 29.57 -2.20 21.46
CA VAL A 290 30.88 -1.74 20.98
C VAL A 290 31.63 -2.95 20.44
N SER A 291 32.05 -2.91 19.18
CA SER A 291 32.93 -3.93 18.60
C SER A 291 34.34 -3.36 18.51
N CYS A 292 35.25 -3.91 19.32
CA CYS A 292 36.66 -3.52 19.31
C CYS A 292 37.46 -4.54 18.50
N VAL A 293 38.26 -4.03 17.56
CA VAL A 293 39.26 -4.84 16.84
C VAL A 293 40.63 -4.23 17.13
N THR A 294 41.53 -5.03 17.69
CA THR A 294 42.93 -4.66 17.93
C THR A 294 43.73 -4.85 16.64
N VAL A 295 44.23 -3.76 16.08
CA VAL A 295 45.13 -3.80 14.91
C VAL A 295 46.46 -3.17 15.32
N SER A 296 47.54 -3.96 15.28
CA SER A 296 48.90 -3.52 15.61
C SER A 296 49.07 -2.91 17.01
N GLY A 297 48.49 -3.55 18.03
CA GLY A 297 48.64 -3.12 19.43
C GLY A 297 47.91 -1.82 19.78
N LYS A 298 47.08 -1.30 18.87
CA LYS A 298 46.11 -0.24 19.16
C LYS A 298 44.70 -0.80 19.04
N ASP A 299 43.91 -0.63 20.09
CA ASP A 299 42.50 -0.96 20.08
C ASP A 299 41.75 0.11 19.27
N THR A 300 41.31 -0.26 18.07
CA THR A 300 40.32 0.53 17.33
C THR A 300 38.94 0.01 17.67
N CYS A 301 38.33 0.62 18.68
CA CYS A 301 36.92 0.43 18.96
C CYS A 301 36.12 1.30 18.00
N LYS A 302 35.40 0.64 17.07
CA LYS A 302 34.35 1.34 16.32
C LYS A 302 33.05 1.16 17.10
N PRO A 303 32.32 2.24 17.43
CA PRO A 303 30.95 2.07 17.88
C PRO A 303 30.22 1.31 16.78
N ASN A 304 29.71 0.13 17.11
CA ASN A 304 28.79 -0.57 16.24
C ASN A 304 27.46 0.16 16.47
N VAL A 305 27.30 1.34 15.83
CA VAL A 305 26.03 2.06 15.86
C VAL A 305 25.05 1.13 15.17
N PRO A 306 24.12 0.48 15.89
CA PRO A 306 23.09 -0.27 15.21
C PRO A 306 22.36 0.77 14.38
N GLN A 307 22.31 0.59 13.06
CA GLN A 307 21.34 1.30 12.24
C GLN A 307 19.98 0.89 12.79
N SER A 308 19.48 1.69 13.73
CA SER A 308 18.26 1.44 14.46
C SER A 308 17.13 1.80 13.52
N ASN A 309 16.78 0.85 12.64
CA ASN A 309 15.58 0.92 11.82
C ASN A 309 14.41 1.32 12.73
N GLN A 310 13.85 2.50 12.50
CA GLN A 310 12.75 3.00 13.31
C GLN A 310 11.49 2.30 12.84
N GLN A 311 10.82 1.58 13.73
CA GLN A 311 9.65 0.80 13.35
C GLN A 311 8.54 0.91 14.38
N GLY A 312 7.30 0.87 13.90
CA GLY A 312 6.11 0.99 14.74
C GLY A 312 4.83 0.80 13.94
N PHE A 313 3.70 0.80 14.65
CA PHE A 313 2.38 0.70 14.03
C PHE A 313 1.75 2.09 13.89
N VAL A 314 1.09 2.32 12.76
CA VAL A 314 0.29 3.51 12.48
C VAL A 314 -1.15 3.07 12.31
N ARG A 315 -2.08 3.72 13.01
CA ARG A 315 -3.51 3.53 12.78
C ARG A 315 -3.99 4.57 11.77
N LEU A 316 -4.66 4.11 10.72
CA LEU A 316 -5.34 4.94 9.74
C LEU A 316 -6.68 5.37 10.33
N ILE A 317 -6.93 6.66 10.32
CA ILE A 317 -8.14 7.27 10.84
C ILE A 317 -9.04 7.59 9.63
N PRO A 318 -10.31 7.15 9.63
CA PRO A 318 -11.22 7.47 8.56
C PRO A 318 -11.52 8.97 8.55
N TYR A 319 -11.44 9.57 7.37
CA TYR A 319 -11.81 10.96 7.19
C TYR A 319 -13.33 11.08 7.03
N THR A 320 -13.95 11.97 7.80
CA THR A 320 -15.38 12.29 7.71
C THR A 320 -15.81 12.99 6.42
N ASP A 321 -14.89 13.41 5.54
CA ASP A 321 -15.16 14.18 4.31
C ASP A 321 -14.94 13.39 3.02
N GLY A 322 -14.55 12.11 3.12
CA GLY A 322 -14.36 11.23 1.97
C GLY A 322 -12.93 11.19 1.40
N GLU A 323 -11.94 11.86 2.00
CA GLU A 323 -10.53 11.82 1.54
C GLU A 323 -9.75 10.53 1.89
N GLY A 324 -10.43 9.44 2.27
CA GLY A 324 -9.80 8.15 2.58
C GLY A 324 -9.16 8.08 3.98
N ASP A 325 -8.71 6.89 4.37
CA ASP A 325 -8.15 6.66 5.70
C ASP A 325 -6.66 7.00 5.71
N TYR A 326 -6.19 7.79 6.69
CA TYR A 326 -4.78 8.17 6.76
C TYR A 326 -4.21 8.16 8.18
N GLY A 327 -2.89 8.04 8.26
CA GLY A 327 -2.12 8.20 9.50
C GLY A 327 -0.83 8.97 9.24
N THR A 328 -0.28 9.57 10.29
CA THR A 328 0.93 10.40 10.19
C THR A 328 2.06 9.77 10.99
N VAL A 329 3.26 9.81 10.43
CA VAL A 329 4.51 9.49 11.14
C VAL A 329 5.35 10.74 11.21
N VAL A 330 5.84 11.05 12.41
CA VAL A 330 6.72 12.19 12.67
C VAL A 330 8.06 11.66 13.14
N CYS A 331 9.10 11.87 12.35
CA CYS A 331 10.47 11.56 12.73
C CYS A 331 11.24 12.84 13.02
N ASP A 332 11.97 12.85 14.13
CA ASP A 332 12.87 13.92 14.54
C ASP A 332 14.32 13.41 14.40
N TYR A 333 15.15 14.17 13.67
CA TYR A 333 16.60 13.99 13.62
C TYR A 333 17.26 15.06 14.48
N TYR A 334 18.10 14.63 15.42
CA TYR A 334 18.88 15.49 16.30
C TYR A 334 20.32 15.55 15.81
N TYR A 335 20.80 16.76 15.51
CA TYR A 335 22.18 16.97 15.06
C TYR A 335 23.16 16.68 16.19
N GLY A 336 24.17 15.86 15.89
CA GLY A 336 25.32 15.67 16.77
C GLY A 336 26.33 16.83 16.64
N ASN A 337 27.19 17.00 17.64
CA ASN A 337 28.24 18.03 17.64
C ASN A 337 29.25 17.91 16.46
N GLU A 338 29.28 16.75 15.82
CA GLU A 338 30.18 16.44 14.69
C GLU A 338 29.49 16.50 13.31
N ASP A 339 28.19 16.75 13.25
CA ASP A 339 27.42 16.82 12.00
C ASP A 339 27.70 18.14 11.27
N LYS A 340 28.89 18.25 10.68
CA LYS A 340 29.31 19.41 9.89
C LYS A 340 29.29 19.07 8.41
N GLY A 341 28.13 19.24 7.78
CA GLY A 341 28.00 19.11 6.34
C GLY A 341 26.60 19.38 5.84
N ASN A 342 26.51 19.88 4.62
CA ASN A 342 25.25 19.99 3.90
C ASN A 342 25.21 18.82 2.91
N PHE A 343 24.16 18.00 2.98
CA PHE A 343 24.04 16.85 2.10
C PHE A 343 22.57 16.47 1.88
N ILE A 344 22.32 15.79 0.77
CA ILE A 344 21.03 15.16 0.48
C ILE A 344 21.20 13.68 0.73
N THR A 345 20.23 13.07 1.42
CA THR A 345 20.17 11.61 1.54
C THR A 345 18.77 11.09 1.24
N GLN A 346 18.67 9.80 0.99
CA GLN A 346 17.41 9.11 0.74
C GLN A 346 16.85 8.54 2.04
N LEU A 347 15.57 8.79 2.27
CA LEU A 347 14.78 8.15 3.30
C LEU A 347 13.99 7.00 2.67
N ASN A 348 14.20 5.78 3.14
CA ASN A 348 13.39 4.64 2.74
C ASN A 348 12.31 4.38 3.79
N ILE A 349 11.09 4.17 3.31
CA ILE A 349 9.92 3.86 4.12
C ILE A 349 9.35 2.56 3.58
N GLN A 350 9.14 1.59 4.46
CA GLN A 350 8.48 0.32 4.13
C GLN A 350 7.20 0.22 4.95
N LEU A 351 6.09 -0.02 4.27
CA LEU A 351 4.78 -0.25 4.85
C LEU A 351 4.46 -1.74 4.72
N PHE A 352 4.11 -2.38 5.81
CA PHE A 352 3.67 -3.78 5.85
C PHE A 352 2.26 -3.82 6.41
N TYR A 353 1.38 -4.58 5.76
CA TYR A 353 -0.01 -4.68 6.16
C TYR A 353 -0.63 -5.95 5.58
N GLN A 354 -1.71 -6.41 6.21
CA GLN A 354 -2.60 -7.38 5.61
C GLN A 354 -3.73 -6.63 4.88
N TYR A 355 -4.14 -7.13 3.73
CA TYR A 355 -5.15 -6.48 2.90
C TYR A 355 -6.23 -7.46 2.49
N LYS A 356 -7.49 -7.08 2.69
CA LYS A 356 -8.66 -7.88 2.34
C LYS A 356 -9.47 -7.17 1.27
N GLN A 357 -9.78 -7.84 0.18
CA GLN A 357 -10.65 -7.32 -0.88
C GLN A 357 -11.61 -8.40 -1.36
N SER A 358 -12.66 -7.99 -2.06
CA SER A 358 -13.68 -8.89 -2.57
C SER A 358 -14.18 -8.49 -3.94
N ALA A 359 -14.50 -9.47 -4.76
CA ALA A 359 -15.24 -9.33 -6.01
C ALA A 359 -16.58 -10.04 -5.87
N MET A 360 -17.63 -9.51 -6.49
CA MET A 360 -18.96 -10.15 -6.48
C MET A 360 -19.44 -10.44 -7.89
N ARG A 361 -20.13 -11.56 -8.06
CA ARG A 361 -20.81 -11.93 -9.29
C ARG A 361 -22.17 -12.51 -8.97
N LYS A 362 -23.19 -12.04 -9.70
CA LYS A 362 -24.55 -12.57 -9.60
C LYS A 362 -24.74 -13.72 -10.59
N VAL A 363 -25.48 -14.73 -10.16
CA VAL A 363 -25.87 -15.91 -10.92
C VAL A 363 -27.38 -16.10 -10.76
N ILE A 364 -28.07 -16.43 -11.84
CA ILE A 364 -29.51 -16.73 -11.80
C ILE A 364 -29.69 -18.23 -11.63
N ILE A 365 -30.40 -18.64 -10.59
CA ILE A 365 -30.90 -20.00 -10.43
C ILE A 365 -32.22 -20.07 -11.21
N LYS A 366 -32.23 -20.81 -12.30
CA LYS A 366 -33.42 -21.03 -13.12
C LYS A 366 -34.24 -22.17 -12.57
N HIS A 367 -35.53 -21.89 -12.38
CA HIS A 367 -36.49 -22.96 -12.10
C HIS A 367 -36.65 -23.83 -13.33
N THR A 368 -36.61 -25.14 -13.14
CA THR A 368 -37.01 -26.10 -14.15
C THR A 368 -38.32 -26.77 -13.72
N ASP A 369 -39.41 -26.46 -14.43
CA ASP A 369 -40.65 -27.21 -14.32
C ASP A 369 -40.39 -28.61 -14.90
N PHE A 370 -40.14 -29.59 -14.04
CA PHE A 370 -40.30 -31.00 -14.43
C PHE A 370 -41.79 -31.33 -14.30
N GLU A 371 -42.51 -31.18 -15.41
CA GLU A 371 -43.81 -31.84 -15.59
C GLU A 371 -43.64 -33.37 -15.73
#